data_AF-A0A4U2EI50-F1
#
_entry.id   AF-A0A4U2EI50-F1
#
_cell.length_a   1.000
_cell.length_b   1.000
_cell.length_c   1.000
_cell.angle_alpha   90.00
_cell.angle_beta   90.00
_cell.angle_gamma   90.00
#
_symmetry.space_group_name_H-M   'P 1'
#
loop_
_entity.id
_entity.type
_entity.pdbx_description
1 polymer ?
#
loop_
_entity_poly.entity_id
_entity_poly.type
_entity_poly.pdbx_seq_one_letter_code
_entity_poly.pdbx_strand_id
1 'polypeptide(L)'
;MSNLENHLFEQSFELIAQRFSSSSTEQQHELLCQLDAIAKKQTPIETHRSQADVLADIKKAMDGERARLFFGHSFPSWYRNGSIEQVSQLHHWTSLDMGNRHLFLEMLGLRDLGHFDDEALYQFEQFCLSAVGAN
;
A
#
# COMPACT_ATOMS: atom_id res chain seq x y z
N MET A 1 6.31 -23.77 25.37
CA MET A 1 7.21 -23.74 24.20
C MET A 1 7.69 -22.30 23.91
N SER A 2 8.07 -21.50 24.93
CA SER A 2 8.32 -20.05 24.75
C SER A 2 9.79 -19.62 24.74
N ASN A 3 10.72 -20.38 25.34
CA ASN A 3 12.12 -19.93 25.47
C ASN A 3 12.95 -20.09 24.19
N LEU A 4 12.68 -21.12 23.39
CA LEU A 4 13.46 -21.36 22.17
C LEU A 4 13.06 -20.39 21.05
N GLU A 5 11.77 -20.12 20.88
CA GLU A 5 11.28 -19.16 19.88
C GLU A 5 11.78 -17.74 20.17
N ASN A 6 11.69 -17.28 21.43
CA ASN A 6 12.21 -15.97 21.81
C ASN A 6 13.72 -15.88 21.59
N HIS A 7 14.47 -16.92 21.94
CA HIS A 7 15.91 -16.93 21.74
C HIS A 7 16.31 -16.89 20.25
N LEU A 8 15.62 -17.65 19.40
CA LEU A 8 15.84 -17.63 17.95
C LEU A 8 15.44 -16.29 17.32
N PHE A 9 14.40 -15.65 17.85
CA PHE A 9 13.96 -14.32 17.43
C PHE A 9 14.99 -13.25 17.78
N GLU A 10 15.47 -13.22 19.02
CA GLU A 10 16.52 -12.30 19.48
C GLU A 10 17.82 -12.49 18.68
N GLN A 11 18.25 -13.74 18.46
CA GLN A 11 19.39 -14.04 17.59
C GLN A 11 19.21 -13.51 16.17
N SER A 12 18.00 -13.58 15.62
CA SER A 12 17.70 -13.07 14.28
C SER A 12 17.87 -11.55 14.22
N PHE A 13 17.45 -10.82 15.26
CA PHE A 13 17.67 -9.37 15.37
C PHE A 13 19.15 -9.02 15.47
N GLU A 14 19.90 -9.72 16.32
CA GLU A 14 21.34 -9.49 16.47
C GLU A 14 22.11 -9.70 15.17
N LEU A 15 21.77 -10.74 14.40
CA LEU A 15 22.39 -11.02 13.11
C LEU A 15 22.09 -9.93 12.07
N ILE A 16 20.87 -9.39 12.05
CA ILE A 16 20.50 -8.28 11.16
C ILE A 16 21.26 -7.01 11.56
N ALA A 17 21.33 -6.70 12.86
CA ALA A 17 22.06 -5.55 13.38
C ALA A 17 23.56 -5.64 13.07
N GLN A 18 24.17 -6.81 13.26
CA GLN A 18 25.57 -7.06 12.90
C GLN A 18 25.80 -6.86 11.40
N ARG A 19 24.97 -7.47 10.55
CA ARG A 19 25.08 -7.32 9.08
C ARG A 19 24.99 -5.85 8.67
N PHE A 20 24.04 -5.11 9.23
CA PHE A 20 23.86 -3.69 8.98
C PHE A 20 25.10 -2.86 9.36
N SER A 21 25.63 -3.08 10.57
CA SER A 21 26.82 -2.36 11.06
C SER A 21 28.10 -2.67 10.27
N SER A 22 28.19 -3.87 9.68
CA SER A 22 29.33 -4.32 8.88
C SER A 22 29.28 -3.94 7.40
N SER A 23 28.14 -3.39 6.94
CA SER A 23 27.90 -3.04 5.54
C SER A 23 28.41 -1.64 5.17
N SER A 24 28.59 -1.39 3.87
CA SER A 24 28.89 -0.05 3.37
C SER A 24 27.69 0.90 3.52
N THR A 25 27.92 2.20 3.39
CA THR A 25 26.87 3.23 3.46
C THR A 25 25.75 2.98 2.43
N GLU A 26 26.08 2.59 1.19
CA GLU A 26 25.06 2.28 0.18
C GLU A 26 24.23 1.04 0.56
N GLN A 27 24.87 0.01 1.08
CA GLN A 27 24.20 -1.22 1.51
C GLN A 27 23.30 -0.99 2.73
N GLN A 28 23.74 -0.14 3.66
CA GLN A 28 22.91 0.28 4.79
C GLN A 28 21.66 1.03 4.29
N HIS A 29 21.83 1.93 3.32
CA HIS A 29 20.71 2.65 2.74
C HIS A 29 19.71 1.72 2.05
N GLU A 30 20.19 0.71 1.31
CA GLU A 30 19.35 -0.32 0.70
C GLU A 30 18.59 -1.15 1.75
N LEU A 31 19.27 -1.57 2.82
CA LEU A 31 18.66 -2.35 3.90
C LEU A 31 17.57 -1.55 4.63
N LEU A 32 17.80 -0.24 4.85
CA LEU A 32 16.79 0.66 5.41
C LEU A 32 15.58 0.80 4.50
N CYS A 33 15.77 0.95 3.18
CA CYS A 33 14.65 1.01 2.24
C CYS A 33 13.80 -0.28 2.25
N GLN A 34 14.44 -1.45 2.39
CA GLN A 34 13.74 -2.73 2.45
C GLN A 34 13.00 -2.93 3.78
N LEU A 35 13.63 -2.59 4.90
CA LEU A 35 12.99 -2.62 6.22
C LEU A 35 11.81 -1.66 6.29
N ASP A 36 11.96 -0.46 5.74
CA ASP A 36 10.90 0.54 5.63
C ASP A 36 9.75 0.03 4.73
N ALA A 37 10.05 -0.65 3.61
CA ALA A 37 9.04 -1.30 2.78
C ALA A 37 8.28 -2.43 3.51
N ILE A 38 8.94 -3.13 4.44
CA ILE A 38 8.32 -4.17 5.27
C ILE A 38 7.50 -3.55 6.42
N ALA A 39 8.03 -2.53 7.10
CA ALA A 39 7.32 -1.79 8.14
C ALA A 39 6.07 -1.10 7.60
N LYS A 40 6.13 -0.56 6.37
CA LYS A 40 4.98 -0.02 5.64
C LYS A 40 3.92 -1.06 5.26
N LYS A 41 4.27 -2.36 5.26
CA LYS A 41 3.29 -3.46 5.14
C LYS A 41 2.68 -3.87 6.48
N GLN A 42 3.21 -3.40 7.61
CA GLN A 42 2.78 -3.79 8.95
C GLN A 42 2.46 -2.57 9.82
N THR A 43 1.27 -2.01 9.62
CA THR A 43 0.37 -1.63 10.73
C THR A 43 -1.03 -1.47 10.13
N PRO A 44 -2.07 -2.12 10.71
CA PRO A 44 -3.44 -1.77 10.37
C PRO A 44 -3.63 -0.27 10.62
N ILE A 45 -4.30 0.42 9.70
CA ILE A 45 -4.58 1.85 9.84
C ILE A 45 -5.53 2.01 11.04
N GLU A 46 -4.99 2.38 12.21
CA GLU A 46 -5.75 2.48 13.48
C GLU A 46 -6.81 3.61 13.48
N THR A 47 -6.79 4.50 12.47
CA THR A 47 -7.80 5.55 12.29
C THR A 47 -8.37 5.49 10.89
N HIS A 48 -9.40 4.67 10.72
CA HIS A 48 -10.08 4.54 9.44
C HIS A 48 -10.84 5.83 9.13
N ARG A 49 -10.35 6.59 8.15
CA ARG A 49 -11.09 7.70 7.55
C ARG A 49 -12.33 7.16 6.82
N SER A 50 -13.34 8.00 6.68
CA SER A 50 -14.56 7.57 5.99
C SER A 50 -14.24 7.22 4.54
N GLN A 51 -14.97 6.24 3.97
CA GLN A 51 -14.87 5.92 2.54
C GLN A 51 -15.00 7.18 1.67
N ALA A 52 -15.94 8.06 2.01
CA ALA A 52 -16.16 9.30 1.27
C ALA A 52 -14.90 10.19 1.22
N ASP A 53 -14.19 10.33 2.34
CA ASP A 53 -12.97 11.14 2.41
C ASP A 53 -11.83 10.52 1.60
N VAL A 54 -11.64 9.19 1.72
CA VAL A 54 -10.60 8.46 0.97
C VAL A 54 -10.85 8.57 -0.54
N LEU A 55 -12.07 8.35 -1.00
CA LEU A 55 -12.42 8.46 -2.42
C LEU A 55 -12.28 9.90 -2.93
N ALA A 56 -12.66 10.91 -2.13
CA ALA A 56 -12.51 12.31 -2.51
C ALA A 56 -11.04 12.71 -2.71
N ASP A 57 -10.16 12.26 -1.80
CA ASP A 57 -8.73 12.56 -1.90
C ASP A 57 -8.05 11.82 -3.06
N ILE A 58 -8.43 10.57 -3.33
CA ILE A 58 -7.95 9.85 -4.52
C ILE A 58 -8.43 10.57 -5.79
N LYS A 59 -9.70 11.02 -5.84
CA LYS A 59 -10.23 11.78 -6.98
C LYS A 59 -9.41 13.03 -7.25
N LYS A 60 -9.05 13.77 -6.20
CA LYS A 60 -8.19 14.95 -6.28
C LYS A 60 -6.76 14.60 -6.72
N ALA A 61 -6.20 13.52 -6.19
CA ALA A 61 -4.87 13.05 -6.58
C ALA A 61 -4.80 12.72 -8.08
N MET A 62 -5.88 12.18 -8.66
CA MET A 62 -5.99 11.84 -10.08
C MET A 62 -5.99 13.06 -11.04
N ASP A 63 -5.98 14.29 -10.53
CA ASP A 63 -5.63 15.47 -11.33
C ASP A 63 -4.19 15.35 -11.88
N GLY A 64 -3.28 14.72 -11.12
CA GLY A 64 -1.93 14.39 -11.55
C GLY A 64 -1.89 13.16 -12.48
N GLU A 65 -1.20 13.27 -13.61
CA GLU A 65 -1.11 12.21 -14.64
C GLU A 65 -0.70 10.83 -14.08
N ARG A 66 0.31 10.80 -13.20
CA ARG A 66 0.85 9.55 -12.65
C ARG A 66 -0.13 8.86 -11.70
N ALA A 67 -0.80 9.64 -10.84
CA ALA A 67 -1.82 9.13 -9.93
C ALA A 67 -3.06 8.70 -10.71
N ARG A 68 -3.44 9.43 -11.76
CA ARG A 68 -4.55 9.08 -12.67
C ARG A 68 -4.37 7.70 -13.29
N LEU A 69 -3.20 7.46 -13.89
CA LEU A 69 -2.89 6.16 -14.50
C LEU A 69 -2.88 5.05 -13.45
N PHE A 70 -2.26 5.30 -12.30
CA PHE A 70 -2.18 4.30 -11.24
C PHE A 70 -3.55 3.93 -10.65
N PHE A 71 -4.33 4.90 -10.19
CA PHE A 71 -5.64 4.65 -9.56
C PHE A 71 -6.69 4.22 -10.58
N GLY A 72 -6.60 4.70 -11.83
CA GLY A 72 -7.46 4.25 -12.93
C GLY A 72 -7.39 2.75 -13.20
N HIS A 73 -6.23 2.11 -12.96
CA HIS A 73 -6.06 0.67 -13.13
C HIS A 73 -6.14 -0.12 -11.81
N SER A 74 -5.57 0.40 -10.73
CA SER A 74 -5.52 -0.32 -9.45
C SER A 74 -6.87 -0.38 -8.75
N PHE A 75 -7.67 0.69 -8.78
CA PHE A 75 -8.95 0.73 -8.08
C PHE A 75 -9.97 -0.27 -8.67
N PRO A 76 -10.27 -0.30 -9.99
CA PRO A 76 -11.23 -1.27 -10.54
C PRO A 76 -10.79 -2.72 -10.31
N SER A 77 -9.49 -2.99 -10.43
CA SER A 77 -8.93 -4.32 -10.17
C SER A 77 -9.11 -4.72 -8.70
N TRP A 78 -8.86 -3.81 -7.76
CA TRP A 78 -9.10 -4.04 -6.34
C TRP A 78 -10.59 -4.22 -6.02
N TYR A 79 -11.46 -3.40 -6.59
CA TYR A 79 -12.91 -3.45 -6.35
C TYR A 79 -13.53 -4.76 -6.85
N ARG A 80 -13.18 -5.20 -8.07
CA ARG A 80 -13.77 -6.41 -8.68
C ARG A 80 -13.24 -7.73 -8.12
N ASN A 81 -11.93 -7.84 -7.90
CA ASN A 81 -11.30 -9.17 -7.73
C ASN A 81 -11.12 -9.59 -6.27
N GLY A 82 -11.27 -8.68 -5.31
CA GLY A 82 -11.24 -8.99 -3.87
C GLY A 82 -9.99 -9.66 -3.29
N SER A 83 -8.98 -9.95 -4.10
CA SER A 83 -7.77 -10.66 -3.70
C SER A 83 -6.53 -9.79 -3.88
N ILE A 84 -5.67 -9.86 -2.86
CA ILE A 84 -4.34 -9.25 -2.69
C ILE A 84 -3.30 -9.84 -3.67
N GLU A 85 -3.69 -10.75 -4.58
CA GLU A 85 -2.84 -11.20 -5.69
C GLU A 85 -2.67 -10.09 -6.77
N GLN A 86 -2.18 -8.92 -6.38
CA GLN A 86 -1.81 -7.82 -7.27
C GLN A 86 -0.33 -7.44 -7.09
N VAL A 87 0.52 -8.45 -7.11
CA VAL A 87 1.99 -8.30 -7.20
C VAL A 87 2.38 -7.41 -8.39
N SER A 88 1.58 -7.39 -9.46
CA SER A 88 1.82 -6.54 -10.65
C SER A 88 1.64 -5.03 -10.39
N GLN A 89 0.68 -4.63 -9.56
CA GLN A 89 0.38 -3.21 -9.28
C GLN A 89 1.37 -2.59 -8.28
N LEU A 90 1.97 -3.44 -7.42
CA LEU A 90 3.04 -3.05 -6.50
C LEU A 90 4.32 -2.59 -7.23
N HIS A 91 4.57 -3.04 -8.46
CA HIS A 91 5.69 -2.52 -9.26
C HIS A 91 5.52 -1.06 -9.68
N HIS A 92 4.29 -0.56 -9.78
CA HIS A 92 3.99 0.84 -10.08
C HIS A 92 3.86 1.72 -8.82
N TRP A 93 3.70 1.10 -7.65
CA TRP A 93 3.63 1.78 -6.35
C TRP A 93 4.93 2.54 -6.00
N THR A 94 6.09 1.98 -6.33
CA THR A 94 7.40 2.66 -6.13
C THR A 94 7.53 3.92 -6.99
N SER A 95 6.69 4.07 -8.02
CA SER A 95 6.70 5.22 -8.91
C SER A 95 5.84 6.39 -8.37
N LEU A 96 4.97 6.15 -7.40
CA LEU A 96 4.17 7.20 -6.75
C LEU A 96 4.98 7.98 -5.71
N ASP A 97 4.58 9.23 -5.47
CA ASP A 97 5.02 9.98 -4.30
C ASP A 97 4.43 9.40 -3.00
N MET A 98 4.96 9.85 -1.86
CA MET A 98 4.55 9.34 -0.55
C MET A 98 3.08 9.60 -0.21
N GLY A 99 2.47 10.69 -0.72
CA GLY A 99 1.06 11.00 -0.49
C GLY A 99 0.14 10.03 -1.23
N ASN A 100 0.44 9.77 -2.50
CA ASN A 100 -0.30 8.82 -3.33
C ASN A 100 -0.13 7.36 -2.85
N ARG A 101 1.04 7.02 -2.31
CA ARG A 101 1.26 5.70 -1.66
C ARG A 101 0.41 5.54 -0.41
N HIS A 102 0.26 6.60 0.38
CA HIS A 102 -0.58 6.58 1.57
C HIS A 102 -2.05 6.38 1.20
N LEU A 103 -2.57 7.14 0.24
CA LEU A 103 -3.94 7.00 -0.27
C LEU A 103 -4.24 5.59 -0.81
N PHE A 104 -3.27 4.95 -1.46
CA PHE A 104 -3.41 3.57 -1.91
C PHE A 104 -3.55 2.57 -0.75
N LEU A 105 -2.81 2.75 0.35
CA LEU A 105 -2.94 1.91 1.54
C LEU A 105 -4.30 2.12 2.22
N GLU A 106 -4.78 3.36 2.28
CA GLU A 106 -6.12 3.68 2.80
C GLU A 106 -7.22 3.03 1.96
N MET A 107 -7.09 3.05 0.63
CA MET A 107 -7.98 2.35 -0.28
C MET A 107 -8.01 0.84 0.00
N LEU A 108 -6.83 0.19 0.14
CA LEU A 108 -6.76 -1.23 0.45
C LEU A 108 -7.46 -1.56 1.78
N GLY A 109 -7.31 -0.70 2.79
CA GLY A 109 -7.93 -0.84 4.10
C GLY A 109 -9.45 -0.62 4.15
N LEU A 110 -10.08 -0.12 3.09
CA LEU A 110 -11.55 0.05 3.04
C LEU A 110 -12.30 -1.27 3.19
N ARG A 111 -11.72 -2.40 2.75
CA ARG A 111 -12.34 -3.73 2.86
C ARG A 111 -12.30 -4.30 4.28
N ASP A 112 -11.23 -4.03 5.01
CA ASP A 112 -11.01 -4.55 6.36
C ASP A 112 -12.00 -3.97 7.37
N LEU A 113 -12.70 -2.89 6.99
CA LEU A 113 -13.71 -2.19 7.79
C LEU A 113 -15.11 -2.81 7.78
N GLY A 114 -15.37 -3.79 6.91
CA GLY A 114 -16.61 -4.57 6.89
C GLY A 114 -17.91 -3.85 6.46
N HIS A 115 -17.91 -2.51 6.35
CA HIS A 115 -19.07 -1.72 5.91
C HIS A 115 -18.65 -0.59 4.97
N PHE A 116 -18.79 -0.84 3.65
CA PHE A 116 -18.58 0.17 2.61
C PHE A 116 -19.86 0.35 1.78
N ASP A 117 -20.09 1.58 1.35
CA ASP A 117 -21.16 1.96 0.42
C ASP A 117 -20.77 1.49 -0.98
N ASP A 118 -21.34 0.34 -1.38
CA ASP A 118 -21.03 -0.32 -2.64
C ASP A 118 -21.42 0.51 -3.86
N GLU A 119 -22.51 1.30 -3.77
CA GLU A 119 -22.92 2.21 -4.84
C GLU A 119 -21.87 3.31 -5.04
N ALA A 120 -21.34 3.88 -3.96
CA ALA A 120 -20.28 4.89 -4.05
C ALA A 120 -18.95 4.28 -4.58
N LEU A 121 -18.62 3.04 -4.24
CA LEU A 121 -17.46 2.34 -4.83
C LEU A 121 -17.65 2.07 -6.32
N TYR A 122 -18.85 1.64 -6.73
CA TYR A 122 -19.20 1.41 -8.12
C TYR A 122 -19.12 2.70 -8.95
N GLN A 123 -19.68 3.80 -8.46
CA GLN A 123 -19.57 5.10 -9.13
C GLN A 123 -18.12 5.57 -9.24
N PHE A 124 -17.31 5.32 -8.21
CA PHE A 124 -15.89 5.64 -8.24
C PHE A 124 -15.11 4.78 -9.24
N GLU A 125 -15.47 3.50 -9.38
CA GLU A 125 -14.93 2.63 -10.42
C GLU A 125 -15.20 3.21 -11.83
N GLN A 126 -16.44 3.65 -12.11
CA GLN A 126 -16.78 4.25 -13.39
C GLN A 126 -15.94 5.51 -13.67
N PHE A 127 -15.72 6.33 -12.64
CA PHE A 127 -14.80 7.47 -12.73
C PHE A 127 -13.38 7.03 -13.09
N CYS A 128 -12.84 6.01 -12.41
CA CYS A 128 -11.49 5.48 -12.67
C CYS A 128 -11.32 4.97 -14.11
N LEU A 129 -12.28 4.20 -14.62
CA LEU A 129 -12.24 3.65 -15.98
C LEU A 129 -12.32 4.75 -17.04
N SER A 130 -13.19 5.74 -16.84
CA SER A 130 -13.31 6.89 -17.73
C SER A 130 -12.02 7.73 -17.80
N ALA A 131 -11.30 7.85 -16.68
CA ALA A 131 -10.08 8.66 -16.59
C ALA A 131 -8.88 8.08 -17.38
N VAL A 132 -8.91 6.77 -17.68
CA VAL A 132 -7.87 6.08 -18.46
C VAL A 132 -8.37 5.64 -19.85
N GLY A 133 -9.59 6.03 -20.25
CA GLY A 133 -10.15 5.75 -21.56
C GLY A 133 -10.57 4.30 -21.78
N ALA A 134 -10.81 3.53 -20.71
CA ALA A 134 -11.31 2.17 -20.80
C ALA A 134 -12.84 2.19 -20.86
N ASN A 135 -13.40 2.23 -22.07
CA ASN A 135 -14.80 1.88 -22.37
C ASN A 135 -14.87 0.49 -22.97
#